data_AF-A0A3D1TKA7-F1
#
_entry.id   AF-A0A3D1TKA7-F1
#
_cell.length_a   1.000
_cell.length_b   1.000
_cell.length_c   1.000
_cell.angle_alpha   90.00
_cell.angle_beta   90.00
_cell.angle_gamma   90.00
#
_symmetry.space_group_name_H-M   'P 1'
#
loop_
_entity.id
_entity.type
_entity.pdbx_description
1 polymer ?
#
loop_
_entity_poly.entity_id
_entity_poly.type
_entity_poly.pdbx_seq_one_letter_code
_entity_poly.pdbx_strand_id
1 'polypeptide(L)'
;NRRFRPNRTRYDWVSRDPERVLQYAADPLCGGVASHRFFAELFGGLLRLWYGRPPLTVPPDLPVLVVSGTDDALSGPNNSGIHRLVNRLQQKGAARIELEFFPGGRHELLGPSDFPTLTARLLTWLDSSLDVSRST
;
A
#
# COMPACT_ATOMS: atom_id res chain seq x y z
N ASN A 1 2.49 15.56 1.11
CA ASN A 1 3.61 16.31 0.50
C ASN A 1 4.44 17.20 1.44
N ARG A 2 3.89 17.82 2.50
CA ARG A 2 4.66 18.72 3.41
C ARG A 2 5.93 18.09 4.02
N ARG A 3 5.92 16.77 4.24
CA ARG A 3 7.05 15.97 4.77
C ARG A 3 8.30 15.99 3.88
N PHE A 4 8.17 16.30 2.59
CA PHE A 4 9.27 16.24 1.61
C PHE A 4 9.79 17.62 1.20
N ARG A 5 9.69 18.62 2.09
CA ARG A 5 10.19 19.96 1.79
C ARG A 5 11.74 19.98 1.80
N PRO A 6 12.39 20.74 0.89
CA PRO A 6 11.79 21.47 -0.22
C PRO A 6 11.28 20.52 -1.31
N ASN A 7 9.99 20.62 -1.66
CA ASN A 7 9.34 19.74 -2.61
C ASN A 7 9.48 20.30 -4.03
N ARG A 8 9.83 19.46 -4.99
CA ARG A 8 10.02 19.80 -6.41
C ARG A 8 8.69 19.91 -7.14
N THR A 9 7.71 19.10 -6.74
CA THR A 9 6.35 19.09 -7.30
C THR A 9 5.31 18.98 -6.18
N ARG A 10 4.02 18.99 -6.54
CA ARG A 10 2.92 18.66 -5.62
C ARG A 10 2.76 17.16 -5.34
N TYR A 11 3.52 16.31 -6.05
CA TYR A 11 3.40 14.86 -6.09
C TYR A 11 4.63 14.12 -5.55
N ASP A 12 5.58 14.80 -4.90
CA ASP A 12 6.80 14.17 -4.37
C ASP A 12 6.50 13.00 -3.43
N TRP A 13 5.34 13.00 -2.77
CA TRP A 13 4.88 11.88 -1.95
C TRP A 13 4.64 10.57 -2.71
N VAL A 14 4.49 10.60 -4.04
CA VAL A 14 4.21 9.43 -4.88
C VAL A 14 5.41 8.49 -4.90
N SER A 15 6.59 8.97 -5.30
CA SER A 15 7.79 8.14 -5.42
C SER A 15 9.03 8.85 -4.88
N ARG A 16 10.01 8.07 -4.41
CA ARG A 16 11.34 8.60 -4.09
C ARG A 16 12.15 8.94 -5.35
N ASP A 17 11.79 8.35 -6.48
CA ASP A 17 12.47 8.54 -7.77
C ASP A 17 11.95 9.82 -8.44
N PRO A 18 12.78 10.88 -8.57
CA PRO A 18 12.31 12.18 -9.07
C PRO A 18 11.74 12.11 -10.48
N GLU A 19 12.31 11.26 -11.33
CA GLU A 19 11.85 11.07 -12.71
C GLU A 19 10.42 10.49 -12.77
N ARG A 20 10.10 9.53 -11.89
CA ARG A 20 8.73 8.99 -11.78
C ARG A 20 7.74 10.05 -11.32
N VAL A 21 8.14 10.91 -10.40
CA VAL A 21 7.31 12.04 -9.95
C VAL A 21 7.04 13.01 -11.09
N LEU A 22 8.04 13.30 -11.93
CA LEU A 22 7.87 14.17 -13.11
C LEU A 22 6.95 13.52 -14.16
N GLN A 23 7.12 12.23 -14.43
CA GLN A 23 6.23 11.47 -15.34
C GLN A 23 4.78 11.50 -14.84
N TYR A 24 4.56 11.21 -13.56
CA TYR A 24 3.23 11.31 -12.94
C TYR A 24 2.65 12.72 -13.06
N ALA A 25 3.46 13.76 -12.86
CA ALA A 25 3.01 15.15 -12.92
C ALA A 25 2.65 15.60 -14.34
N ALA A 26 3.30 15.02 -15.36
CA ALA A 26 3.11 15.37 -16.77
C ALA A 26 1.99 14.56 -17.45
N ASP A 27 1.61 13.41 -16.89
CA ASP A 27 0.56 12.56 -17.46
C ASP A 27 -0.84 13.20 -17.26
N PRO A 28 -1.58 13.52 -18.34
CA PRO A 28 -2.92 14.10 -18.24
C PRO A 28 -3.97 13.17 -17.60
N LEU A 29 -3.67 11.87 -17.49
CA LEU A 29 -4.52 10.89 -16.80
C LEU A 29 -4.26 10.85 -15.29
N CYS A 30 -3.20 11.51 -14.81
CA CYS A 30 -2.78 11.53 -13.42
C CYS A 30 -3.08 12.86 -12.73
N GLY A 31 -3.25 12.80 -11.39
CA GLY A 31 -3.25 13.98 -10.55
C GLY A 31 -4.43 14.95 -10.73
N GLY A 32 -5.45 14.58 -11.51
CA GLY A 32 -6.68 15.33 -11.68
C GLY A 32 -7.53 15.39 -10.41
N VAL A 33 -8.41 16.40 -10.33
CA VAL A 33 -9.36 16.52 -9.21
C VAL A 33 -10.56 15.62 -9.49
N ALA A 34 -10.76 14.63 -8.63
CA ALA A 34 -11.91 13.74 -8.73
C ALA A 34 -13.23 14.48 -8.41
N SER A 35 -14.35 13.92 -8.86
CA SER A 35 -15.68 14.50 -8.61
C SER A 35 -16.06 14.44 -7.13
N HIS A 36 -16.97 15.31 -6.69
CA HIS A 36 -17.51 15.24 -5.32
C HIS A 36 -18.12 13.88 -4.98
N ARG A 37 -18.81 13.26 -5.96
CA ARG A 37 -19.39 11.92 -5.79
C ARG A 37 -18.31 10.85 -5.58
N PHE A 38 -17.19 10.94 -6.30
CA PHE A 38 -16.06 10.03 -6.08
C PHE A 38 -15.59 10.11 -4.62
N PHE A 39 -15.39 11.31 -4.09
CA PHE A 39 -14.96 11.47 -2.69
C PHE A 39 -15.99 10.96 -1.70
N ALA A 40 -17.28 11.23 -1.92
CA ALA A 40 -18.35 10.70 -1.08
C ALA A 40 -18.34 9.16 -1.01
N GLU A 41 -18.20 8.50 -2.16
CA GLU A 41 -18.14 7.04 -2.23
C GLU A 41 -16.85 6.47 -1.65
N LEU A 42 -15.70 7.09 -1.95
CA LEU A 42 -14.40 6.66 -1.42
C LEU A 42 -14.38 6.72 0.11
N PHE A 43 -14.70 7.86 0.70
CA PHE A 43 -14.68 8.01 2.16
C PHE A 43 -15.81 7.22 2.83
N GLY A 44 -17.00 7.17 2.24
CA GLY A 44 -18.09 6.33 2.73
C GLY A 44 -17.72 4.84 2.71
N GLY A 45 -17.06 4.37 1.65
CA GLY A 45 -16.51 3.02 1.54
C GLY A 45 -15.47 2.73 2.62
N LEU A 46 -14.49 3.61 2.80
CA LEU A 46 -13.47 3.48 3.83
C LEU A 46 -14.08 3.44 5.24
N LEU A 47 -15.04 4.32 5.56
CA LEU A 47 -15.71 4.32 6.85
C LEU A 47 -16.48 3.02 7.09
N ARG A 48 -17.17 2.49 6.08
CA ARG A 48 -17.84 1.17 6.17
C ARG A 48 -16.85 0.04 6.38
N LEU A 49 -15.71 0.06 5.68
CA LEU A 49 -14.66 -0.94 5.84
C LEU A 49 -14.02 -0.90 7.23
N TRP A 50 -13.79 0.29 7.80
CA TRP A 50 -13.10 0.49 9.09
C TRP A 50 -14.01 0.44 10.32
N TYR A 51 -15.23 0.94 10.23
CA TYR A 51 -16.13 1.08 11.40
C TYR A 51 -17.46 0.34 11.26
N GLY A 52 -17.80 -0.10 10.05
CA GLY A 52 -18.93 -1.00 9.88
C GLY A 52 -18.69 -2.35 10.56
N ARG A 53 -19.70 -3.21 10.53
CA ARG A 53 -19.55 -4.65 10.75
C ARG A 53 -19.40 -5.34 9.39
N PRO A 54 -18.25 -5.25 8.69
CA PRO A 54 -18.08 -6.01 7.47
C PRO A 54 -18.20 -7.50 7.84
N PRO A 55 -19.13 -8.25 7.23
CA PRO A 55 -19.34 -9.67 7.51
C PRO A 55 -18.19 -10.54 7.00
N LEU A 56 -17.24 -9.94 6.28
CA LEU A 56 -16.12 -10.62 5.66
C LEU A 56 -15.07 -11.01 6.70
N THR A 57 -14.97 -12.30 6.91
CA THR A 57 -13.85 -13.00 7.56
C THR A 57 -12.79 -13.28 6.49
N VAL A 58 -11.52 -13.15 6.84
CA VAL A 58 -10.42 -13.59 5.98
C VAL A 58 -10.21 -15.09 6.22
N PRO A 59 -10.17 -15.93 5.18
CA PRO A 59 -9.85 -17.34 5.34
C PRO A 59 -8.51 -17.50 6.08
N PRO A 60 -8.43 -18.30 7.15
CA PRO A 60 -7.21 -18.39 7.96
C PRO A 60 -5.99 -18.89 7.20
N ASP A 61 -6.23 -19.70 6.17
CA ASP A 61 -5.24 -20.31 5.29
C ASP A 61 -4.78 -19.39 4.16
N LEU A 62 -5.48 -18.29 3.88
CA LEU A 62 -5.10 -17.32 2.86
C LEU A 62 -3.84 -16.57 3.29
N PRO A 63 -2.68 -16.77 2.62
CA PRO A 63 -1.49 -15.99 2.91
C PRO A 63 -1.67 -14.54 2.43
N VAL A 64 -1.20 -13.59 3.24
CA VAL A 64 -1.27 -12.15 2.95
C VAL A 64 0.11 -11.52 3.09
N LEU A 65 0.61 -10.92 2.02
CA LEU A 65 1.78 -10.04 2.07
C LEU A 65 1.33 -8.58 2.05
N VAL A 66 1.81 -7.81 3.01
CA VAL A 66 1.64 -6.36 3.10
C VAL A 66 3.00 -5.71 2.87
N VAL A 67 3.10 -4.84 1.87
CA VAL A 67 4.32 -4.07 1.56
C VAL A 67 4.03 -2.57 1.64
N SER A 68 4.97 -1.79 2.17
CA SER A 68 4.86 -0.33 2.24
C SER A 68 6.23 0.33 2.28
N GLY A 69 6.34 1.56 1.77
CA GLY A 69 7.52 2.39 2.01
C GLY A 69 7.55 2.92 3.45
N THR A 70 8.73 3.08 4.05
CA THR A 70 8.87 3.70 5.39
C THR A 70 8.55 5.19 5.41
N ASP A 71 8.64 5.84 4.24
CA ASP A 71 8.35 7.25 4.05
C ASP A 71 7.01 7.49 3.34
N ASP A 72 6.15 6.49 3.22
CA ASP A 72 4.79 6.70 2.69
C ASP A 72 4.01 7.69 3.58
N ALA A 73 3.69 8.85 3.02
CA ALA A 73 2.96 9.90 3.71
C ALA A 73 1.46 9.55 3.92
N LEU A 74 0.91 8.59 3.18
CA LEU A 74 -0.48 8.14 3.32
C LEU A 74 -0.66 7.09 4.42
N SER A 75 0.42 6.41 4.80
CA SER A 75 0.42 5.36 5.82
C SER A 75 0.32 5.88 7.27
N GLY A 76 0.17 7.19 7.46
CA GLY A 76 0.15 7.83 8.77
C GLY A 76 1.56 7.95 9.39
N PRO A 77 1.69 8.59 10.56
CA PRO A 77 2.96 8.72 11.25
C PRO A 77 3.50 7.33 11.60
N ASN A 78 4.80 7.11 11.36
CA ASN A 78 5.50 5.84 11.61
C ASN A 78 4.75 4.61 11.05
N ASN A 79 4.14 4.75 9.87
CA ASN A 79 3.35 3.70 9.21
C ASN A 79 2.21 3.11 10.06
N SER A 80 1.69 3.87 11.03
CA SER A 80 0.64 3.42 11.96
C SER A 80 -0.62 2.91 11.27
N GLY A 81 -0.96 3.41 10.08
CA GLY A 81 -2.07 2.91 9.27
C GLY A 81 -1.85 1.46 8.80
N ILE A 82 -0.62 1.11 8.43
CA ILE A 82 -0.23 -0.24 8.00
C ILE A 82 -0.28 -1.21 9.18
N HIS A 83 0.24 -0.80 10.34
CA HIS A 83 0.12 -1.62 11.56
C HIS A 83 -1.34 -1.86 11.96
N ARG A 84 -2.20 -0.84 11.86
CA ARG A 84 -3.64 -0.99 12.09
C ARG A 84 -4.30 -1.94 11.09
N LEU A 85 -3.88 -1.90 9.82
CA LEU A 85 -4.35 -2.83 8.79
C LEU A 85 -3.99 -4.27 9.15
N VAL A 86 -2.72 -4.54 9.48
CA VAL A 86 -2.27 -5.89 9.88
C VAL A 86 -3.04 -6.41 11.08
N ASN A 87 -3.17 -5.61 12.14
CA ASN A 87 -3.95 -5.99 13.32
C ASN A 87 -5.41 -6.31 12.97
N ARG A 88 -6.01 -5.54 12.05
CA ARG A 88 -7.39 -5.78 11.61
C ARG A 88 -7.52 -7.08 10.81
N LEU A 89 -6.55 -7.38 9.94
CA LEU A 89 -6.52 -8.64 9.19
C LEU A 89 -6.44 -9.84 10.12
N GLN A 90 -5.59 -9.77 11.16
CA GLN A 90 -5.48 -10.80 12.20
C GLN A 90 -6.81 -10.99 12.95
N GLN A 91 -7.43 -9.89 13.41
CA GLN A 91 -8.75 -9.92 14.07
C GLN A 91 -9.86 -10.49 13.16
N LYS A 92 -9.66 -10.44 11.84
CA LYS A 92 -10.58 -10.99 10.84
C LYS A 92 -10.25 -12.42 10.42
N GLY A 93 -9.27 -13.07 11.05
CA GLY A 93 -8.99 -14.49 10.88
C GLY A 93 -7.73 -14.82 10.09
N ALA A 94 -7.07 -13.83 9.46
CA ALA A 94 -5.85 -14.08 8.72
C ALA A 94 -4.72 -14.55 9.66
N ALA A 95 -4.29 -15.80 9.51
CA ALA A 95 -3.25 -16.40 10.35
C ALA A 95 -1.84 -16.26 9.76
N ARG A 96 -1.74 -16.06 8.43
CA ARG A 96 -0.47 -15.99 7.68
C ARG A 96 -0.31 -14.61 7.08
N ILE A 97 0.29 -13.70 7.84
CA ILE A 97 0.56 -12.34 7.38
C ILE A 97 2.06 -12.06 7.44
N GLU A 98 2.60 -11.63 6.31
CA GLU A 98 3.95 -11.09 6.21
C GLU A 98 3.86 -9.58 5.98
N LEU A 99 4.64 -8.80 6.73
CA LEU A 99 4.72 -7.34 6.59
C LEU A 99 6.15 -6.95 6.28
N GLU A 100 6.35 -6.18 5.22
CA GLU A 100 7.67 -5.69 4.82
C GLU A 100 7.65 -4.20 4.52
N PHE A 101 8.69 -3.53 5.01
CA PHE A 101 8.90 -2.11 4.77
C PHE A 101 10.11 -1.87 3.88
N PHE A 102 9.93 -1.05 2.85
CA PHE A 102 10.99 -0.62 1.94
C PHE A 102 11.63 0.67 2.45
N PRO A 103 12.91 0.65 2.91
CA PRO A 103 13.56 1.81 3.51
C PRO A 103 13.64 2.98 2.52
N GLY A 104 13.19 4.15 2.95
CA GLY A 104 13.13 5.37 2.13
C GLY A 104 12.11 5.31 0.98
N GLY A 105 11.41 4.19 0.81
CA GLY A 105 10.30 4.05 -0.13
C GLY A 105 9.17 5.00 0.25
N ARG A 106 8.53 5.61 -0.75
CA ARG A 106 7.33 6.46 -0.57
C ARG A 106 6.08 5.63 -0.89
N HIS A 107 5.07 6.22 -1.54
CA HIS A 107 3.81 5.55 -1.78
C HIS A 107 3.90 4.44 -2.86
N GLU A 108 4.56 4.74 -3.98
CA GLU A 108 4.76 3.80 -5.10
C GLU A 108 6.15 3.16 -5.04
N LEU A 109 6.15 1.84 -4.82
CA LEU A 109 7.36 0.99 -4.80
C LEU A 109 7.66 0.34 -6.17
N LEU A 110 6.87 0.64 -7.20
CA LEU A 110 7.04 0.13 -8.57
C LEU A 110 7.99 1.00 -9.42
N GLY A 111 8.73 1.91 -8.77
CA GLY A 111 9.79 2.72 -9.38
C GLY A 111 11.08 1.93 -9.61
N PRO A 112 11.96 2.35 -10.53
CA PRO A 112 13.18 1.61 -10.86
C PRO A 112 14.05 1.26 -9.65
N SER A 113 14.06 2.09 -8.61
CA SER A 113 14.89 1.86 -7.43
C SER A 113 14.34 0.81 -6.46
N ASP A 114 13.04 0.54 -6.45
CA ASP A 114 12.42 -0.45 -5.54
C ASP A 114 11.93 -1.69 -6.29
N PHE A 115 11.68 -1.57 -7.60
CA PHE A 115 11.06 -2.60 -8.43
C PHE A 115 11.81 -3.94 -8.45
N PRO A 116 13.15 -4.02 -8.58
CA PRO A 116 13.85 -5.31 -8.58
C PRO A 116 13.68 -6.05 -7.24
N THR A 117 13.85 -5.35 -6.13
CA THR A 117 13.72 -5.91 -4.78
C THR A 117 12.27 -6.31 -4.49
N LEU A 118 11.31 -5.45 -4.83
CA LEU A 118 9.89 -5.74 -4.67
C LEU A 118 9.46 -6.95 -5.50
N THR A 119 9.89 -7.04 -6.75
CA THR A 119 9.52 -8.14 -7.64
C THR A 119 10.14 -9.45 -7.16
N ALA A 120 11.43 -9.47 -6.81
CA ALA A 120 12.07 -10.65 -6.25
C ALA A 120 11.35 -11.12 -4.98
N ARG A 121 10.98 -10.18 -4.11
CA ARG A 121 10.24 -10.49 -2.89
C ARG A 121 8.85 -11.05 -3.16
N LEU A 122 8.10 -10.44 -4.08
CA LEU A 122 6.77 -10.92 -4.48
C LEU A 122 6.85 -12.33 -5.06
N LEU A 123 7.83 -12.63 -5.91
CA LEU A 123 8.02 -13.96 -6.48
C LEU A 123 8.34 -14.99 -5.39
N THR A 124 9.31 -14.72 -4.52
CA THR A 124 9.64 -15.61 -3.38
C THR A 124 8.43 -15.84 -2.48
N TRP A 125 7.64 -14.80 -2.22
CA TRP A 125 6.42 -14.91 -1.42
C TRP A 125 5.35 -15.77 -2.10
N LEU A 126 5.14 -15.58 -3.40
CA LEU A 126 4.17 -16.35 -4.18
C LEU A 126 4.55 -17.82 -4.23
N ASP A 127 5.82 -18.15 -4.52
CA ASP A 127 6.31 -19.52 -4.55
C ASP A 127 6.07 -20.21 -3.20
N SER A 128 6.47 -19.55 -2.11
CA SER A 128 6.26 -20.06 -0.75
C SER A 128 4.78 -20.21 -0.39
N SER A 129 3.93 -19.28 -0.83
CA SER A 129 2.49 -19.29 -0.57
C SER A 129 1.77 -20.42 -1.31
N LEU A 130 2.17 -20.67 -2.56
CA LEU A 130 1.56 -21.69 -3.41
C LEU A 130 2.02 -23.11 -3.06
N ASP A 131 3.28 -23.30 -2.65
CA ASP A 131 3.78 -24.60 -2.21
C ASP A 131 3.07 -25.09 -0.94
N VAL A 132 2.76 -24.18 -0.03
CA VAL A 132 2.01 -24.50 1.19
C VAL A 132 0.55 -24.86 0.86
N SER A 133 -0.08 -24.20 -0.12
CA SER A 133 -1.44 -24.54 -0.57
C SER A 133 -1.53 -25.89 -1.30
N ARG A 134 -0.43 -26.41 -1.85
CA ARG A 134 -0.38 -27.72 -2.52
C ARG A 134 -0.13 -28.90 -1.59
N SER A 135 0.33 -28.63 -0.36
CA SER A 135 0.71 -29.64 0.62
C SER A 135 -0.38 -29.92 1.67
N THR A 136 -1.53 -29.24 1.58
CA THR A 136 -2.74 -29.40 2.41
C THR A 136 -3.89 -29.93 1.57
#